data_AF-D3H741-F1
#
_entry.id   AF-D3H741-F1
#
_cell.length_a   1.000
_cell.length_b   1.000
_cell.length_c   1.000
_cell.angle_alpha   90.00
_cell.angle_beta   90.00
_cell.angle_gamma   90.00
#
_symmetry.space_group_name_H-M   'P 1'
#
loop_
_entity.id
_entity.type
_entity.pdbx_description
1 polymer ?
#
loop_
_entity_poly.entity_id
_entity_poly.type
_entity_poly.pdbx_seq_one_letter_code
_entity_poly.pdbx_strand_id
1 'polypeptide(L)'
;MKEPYKYLEISGNIAGRIELETEKDLLVRRAMVIDGHIGLCEQAVYVDKKVLYSYWVKIVELSAIPETINSVDSTDLVRKWLNM
;
A
#
# COMPACT_ATOMS: atom_id res chain seq x y z
N MET A 1 -10.11 -2.19 -18.72
CA MET A 1 -8.96 -2.37 -17.80
C MET A 1 -9.27 -1.60 -16.54
N LYS A 2 -9.08 -2.19 -15.34
CA LYS A 2 -9.06 -1.37 -14.11
C LYS A 2 -7.83 -0.46 -14.16
N GLU A 3 -7.99 0.79 -13.76
CA GLU A 3 -6.87 1.72 -13.61
C GLU A 3 -5.83 1.14 -12.64
N PRO A 4 -4.53 1.36 -12.88
CA PRO A 4 -3.49 0.89 -11.97
C PRO A 4 -3.63 1.58 -10.60
N TYR A 5 -3.34 0.85 -9.54
CA TYR A 5 -3.40 1.38 -8.17
C TYR A 5 -2.16 2.23 -7.88
N LYS A 6 -2.36 3.41 -7.29
CA LYS A 6 -1.26 4.28 -6.84
C LYS A 6 -0.78 3.89 -5.45
N TYR A 7 0.52 3.78 -5.28
CA TYR A 7 1.17 3.45 -4.02
C TYR A 7 2.24 4.47 -3.67
N LEU A 8 2.40 4.72 -2.37
CA LEU A 8 3.57 5.40 -1.83
C LEU A 8 4.70 4.38 -1.67
N GLU A 9 5.80 4.59 -2.38
CA GLU A 9 7.05 3.85 -2.23
C GLU A 9 8.03 4.67 -1.38
N ILE A 10 8.63 4.04 -0.37
CA ILE A 10 9.68 4.61 0.47
C ILE A 10 10.89 3.67 0.40
N SER A 11 12.02 4.17 -0.08
CA SER A 11 13.28 3.43 -0.20
C SER A 11 13.17 2.10 -0.96
N GLY A 12 12.43 2.05 -2.07
CA GLY A 12 12.21 0.81 -2.81
C GLY A 12 11.13 -0.11 -2.23
N ASN A 13 10.50 0.24 -1.11
CA ASN A 13 9.48 -0.58 -0.46
C ASN A 13 8.09 0.07 -0.56
N ILE A 14 7.08 -0.73 -0.88
CA ILE A 14 5.68 -0.26 -0.90
C ILE A 14 5.22 -0.03 0.53
N ALA A 15 5.02 1.24 0.89
CA ALA A 15 4.61 1.66 2.23
C ALA A 15 3.08 1.63 2.38
N GLY A 16 2.34 1.96 1.32
CA GLY A 16 0.89 2.00 1.37
C GLY A 16 0.23 2.39 0.05
N ARG A 17 -1.05 2.05 -0.09
CA ARG A 17 -1.89 2.48 -1.21
C ARG A 17 -2.43 3.88 -0.96
N ILE A 18 -2.41 4.73 -1.98
CA ILE A 18 -3.01 6.05 -1.92
C ILE A 18 -4.51 5.89 -2.20
N GLU A 19 -5.34 6.12 -1.20
CA GLU A 19 -6.81 6.05 -1.29
C GLU A 19 -7.41 7.38 -1.75
N LEU A 20 -6.77 8.48 -1.37
CA LEU A 20 -7.18 9.83 -1.71
C LEU A 20 -5.95 10.72 -1.86
N GLU A 21 -6.00 11.61 -2.84
CA GLU A 21 -4.98 12.61 -3.11
C GLU A 21 -5.63 14.00 -3.07
N THR A 22 -5.18 14.87 -2.16
CA THR A 22 -5.59 16.28 -2.10
C THR A 22 -4.44 17.16 -2.58
N GLU A 23 -4.62 18.50 -2.57
CA GLU A 23 -3.54 19.43 -2.91
C GLU A 23 -2.33 19.27 -1.97
N LYS A 24 -2.56 19.04 -0.68
CA LYS A 24 -1.52 19.06 0.36
C LYS A 24 -1.20 17.70 0.94
N ASP A 25 -2.13 16.75 0.90
CA ASP A 25 -2.04 15.50 1.64
C ASP A 25 -2.34 14.28 0.76
N LEU A 26 -1.79 13.15 1.18
CA LEU A 26 -2.11 11.81 0.70
C LEU A 26 -2.80 11.04 1.82
N LEU A 27 -3.96 10.45 1.57
CA LEU A 27 -4.50 9.42 2.46
C LEU A 27 -3.89 8.08 2.06
N VAL A 28 -3.01 7.55 2.90
CA VAL A 28 -2.25 6.33 2.62
C VAL A 28 -2.74 5.21 3.51
N ARG A 29 -3.32 4.18 2.91
CA ARG A 29 -3.68 2.92 3.58
C ARG A 29 -2.46 2.02 3.63
N ARG A 30 -2.04 1.63 4.83
CA ARG A 30 -0.79 0.89 5.03
C ARG A 30 -0.79 -0.42 4.23
N ALA A 31 0.32 -0.69 3.54
CA ALA A 31 0.53 -1.92 2.81
C ALA A 31 1.55 -2.83 3.52
N MET A 32 1.38 -4.14 3.33
CA MET A 32 2.36 -5.17 3.65
C MET A 32 2.63 -5.97 2.40
N VAL A 33 3.89 -6.14 2.03
CA VAL A 33 4.30 -6.96 0.88
C VAL A 33 4.87 -8.26 1.41
N ILE A 34 4.25 -9.40 1.04
CA ILE A 34 4.64 -10.74 1.48
C ILE A 34 4.59 -11.66 0.27
N ASP A 35 5.72 -12.29 -0.07
CA ASP A 35 5.84 -13.21 -1.21
C ASP A 35 5.22 -12.69 -2.54
N GLY A 36 5.44 -11.40 -2.85
CA GLY A 36 4.87 -10.75 -4.04
C GLY A 36 3.39 -10.38 -3.95
N HIS A 37 2.70 -10.76 -2.87
CA HIS A 37 1.35 -10.31 -2.56
C HIS A 37 1.36 -8.96 -1.85
N ILE A 38 0.33 -8.14 -2.11
CA ILE A 38 0.12 -6.86 -1.45
C ILE A 38 -1.12 -6.96 -0.56
N GLY A 39 -0.91 -6.87 0.74
CA GLY A 39 -1.94 -6.75 1.75
C GLY A 39 -2.18 -5.31 2.17
N LEU A 40 -3.44 -4.90 2.34
CA LEU A 40 -3.80 -3.59 2.88
C LEU A 40 -4.38 -3.74 4.28
N CYS A 41 -3.73 -3.12 5.26
CA CYS A 41 -4.24 -3.05 6.62
C CYS A 41 -5.46 -2.13 6.67
N GLU A 42 -6.34 -2.31 7.67
CA GLU A 42 -7.49 -1.40 7.87
C GLU A 42 -7.10 0.06 8.14
N GLN A 43 -5.91 0.27 8.73
CA GLN A 43 -5.43 1.60 9.08
C GLN A 43 -4.98 2.42 7.86
N ALA A 44 -5.46 3.66 7.78
CA ALA A 44 -4.98 4.69 6.87
C ALA A 44 -4.50 5.93 7.64
N VAL A 45 -3.52 6.63 7.07
CA VAL A 45 -2.91 7.82 7.66
C VAL A 45 -2.81 8.93 6.62
N TYR A 46 -2.99 10.18 7.05
CA TYR A 46 -2.70 11.34 6.20
C TYR A 46 -1.19 11.62 6.21
N VAL A 47 -0.63 11.84 5.03
CA VAL A 47 0.79 12.13 4.80
C VAL A 47 0.91 13.43 4.02
N ASP A 48 1.62 14.41 4.57
CA ASP A 48 1.89 15.69 3.87
C ASP A 48 2.72 15.40 2.60
N LYS A 49 2.25 15.89 1.45
CA LYS A 49 2.89 15.68 0.14
C LYS A 49 4.33 16.16 0.07
N LYS A 50 4.78 17.03 0.98
CA LYS A 50 6.19 17.44 1.10
C LYS A 50 7.14 16.26 1.30
N VAL A 51 6.67 15.10 1.78
CA VAL A 51 7.51 13.89 1.85
C VAL A 51 8.08 13.51 0.48
N LEU A 52 7.33 13.80 -0.59
CA LEU A 52 7.73 13.54 -1.99
C LEU A 52 8.89 14.41 -2.46
N TYR A 53 9.27 15.47 -1.73
CA TYR A 53 10.48 16.23 -2.02
C TYR A 53 11.75 15.46 -1.66
N SER A 54 11.61 14.38 -0.89
CA SER A 54 12.73 13.52 -0.55
C SER A 54 13.00 12.52 -1.67
N TYR A 55 14.27 12.38 -2.10
CA TYR A 55 14.68 11.53 -3.24
C TYR A 55 14.35 10.03 -3.10
N TRP A 56 14.04 9.59 -1.88
CA TRP A 56 13.80 8.21 -1.47
C TRP A 56 12.30 7.94 -1.27
N VAL A 57 11.42 8.88 -1.64
CA VAL A 57 9.97 8.73 -1.58
C VAL A 57 9.38 9.07 -2.95
N LYS A 58 8.51 8.22 -3.49
CA LYS A 58 7.82 8.48 -4.76
C LYS A 58 6.47 7.79 -4.82
N ILE A 59 5.63 8.24 -5.75
CA ILE A 59 4.39 7.55 -6.09
C ILE A 59 4.66 6.59 -7.24
N VAL A 60 4.20 5.35 -7.12
CA VAL A 60 4.31 4.32 -8.16
C VAL A 60 2.93 3.75 -8.48
N GLU A 61 2.75 3.31 -9.73
CA GLU A 61 1.52 2.70 -10.21
C GLU A 61 1.74 1.20 -10.41
N LEU A 62 0.91 0.37 -9.76
CA LEU A 62 0.98 -1.08 -9.83
C LEU A 62 -0.36 -1.68 -10.25
N SER A 63 -0.31 -2.69 -11.11
CA SER A 63 -1.51 -3.47 -11.50
C SER A 63 -1.84 -4.60 -10.54
N ALA A 64 -1.01 -4.84 -9.52
CA ALA A 64 -1.23 -5.87 -8.51
C ALA A 64 -2.51 -5.57 -7.72
N ILE A 65 -3.44 -6.53 -7.69
CA ILE A 65 -4.70 -6.42 -6.96
C ILE A 65 -4.39 -6.63 -5.47
N PRO A 66 -4.63 -5.63 -4.62
CA PRO A 66 -4.38 -5.80 -3.19
C PRO A 66 -5.49 -6.60 -2.52
N GLU A 67 -5.13 -7.43 -1.54
CA GLU A 67 -6.06 -8.12 -0.65
C GLU A 67 -6.15 -7.36 0.69
N THR A 68 -7.32 -7.35 1.33
CA THR A 68 -7.48 -6.65 2.63
C THR A 68 -7.08 -7.57 3.76
N ILE A 69 -6.20 -7.08 4.65
CA ILE A 69 -5.85 -7.76 5.90
C ILE A 69 -6.70 -7.17 7.03
N ASN A 70 -7.53 -8.01 7.65
CA ASN A 70 -8.28 -7.70 8.86
C ASN A 70 -8.01 -8.77 9.95
N SER A 71 -8.53 -8.57 11.16
CA SER A 71 -8.29 -9.50 12.28
C SER A 71 -8.87 -10.91 12.08
N VAL A 72 -9.91 -11.04 11.24
CA VAL A 72 -10.62 -12.30 10.99
C VAL A 72 -9.87 -13.16 9.98
N ASP A 73 -9.48 -12.57 8.85
CA ASP A 73 -8.94 -13.29 7.69
C ASP A 73 -7.41 -13.35 7.69
N SER A 74 -6.73 -12.55 8.52
CA SER A 74 -5.27 -12.39 8.49
C SER A 74 -4.51 -13.71 8.60
N THR A 75 -4.96 -14.64 9.45
CA THR A 75 -4.22 -15.89 9.68
C THR A 75 -4.26 -16.80 8.45
N ASP A 76 -5.45 -16.98 7.86
CA ASP A 76 -5.60 -17.83 6.68
C ASP A 76 -4.99 -17.20 5.43
N LEU A 77 -5.09 -15.87 5.32
CA LEU A 77 -4.46 -15.11 4.24
C LEU A 77 -2.93 -15.21 4.30
N VAL A 78 -2.33 -15.08 5.49
CA VAL A 78 -0.88 -15.23 5.68
C VAL A 78 -0.43 -16.65 5.37
N ARG A 79 -1.17 -17.69 5.79
CA ARG A 79 -0.86 -19.07 5.43
C ARG A 79 -0.90 -19.29 3.92
N LYS A 80 -1.94 -18.79 3.25
CA LYS A 80 -2.08 -18.83 1.79
C LYS A 80 -0.88 -18.19 1.09
N TRP A 81 -0.45 -17.00 1.52
CA TRP A 81 0.69 -16.31 0.92
C TRP A 81 2.02 -17.02 1.14
N LEU A 82 2.19 -17.70 2.28
CA LEU A 82 3.40 -18.44 2.59
C LEU A 82 3.39 -19.89 2.06
N ASN A 83 2.34 -20.29 1.32
CA ASN A 83 2.09 -21.67 0.89
C ASN A 83 2.21 -22.69 2.05
N MET A 84 1.63 -22.36 3.20
CA MET A 84 1.63 -23.17 4.43
C MET A 84 0.34 -23.94 4.66
#